data_AF-A0A103ZC50-F1
#
_entry.id   AF-A0A103ZC50-F1
#
_cell.length_a   1.000
_cell.length_b   1.000
_cell.length_c   1.000
_cell.angle_alpha   90.00
_cell.angle_beta   90.00
_cell.angle_gamma   90.00
#
_symmetry.space_group_name_H-M   'P 1'
#
loop_
_entity.id
_entity.type
_entity.pdbx_description
1 polymer ?
#
loop_
_entity_poly.entity_id
_entity_poly.type
_entity_poly.pdbx_seq_one_letter_code
_entity_poly.pdbx_strand_id
1 'polypeptide(L)'
;MNEHDLAVAFNDVDFCLRVRQAGYKVLWTPHAVLYHHESATRGRDDTVEKIARANREIDYMRQHWPDLIANDPAYNPNLSLDRFDCQLAWPPRVASLRRLALNAPRAIAT
;
A
#
# COMPACT_ATOMS: atom_id res chain seq x y z
N MET A 1 -17.06 -4.90 1.74
CA MET A 1 -16.39 -3.81 0.99
C MET A 1 -16.82 -2.50 1.64
N ASN A 2 -15.91 -1.54 1.85
CA ASN A 2 -16.31 -0.24 2.42
C ASN A 2 -16.77 0.72 1.32
N GLU A 3 -18.02 0.59 0.89
CA GLU A 3 -18.58 1.40 -0.20
C GLU A 3 -19.04 2.80 0.26
N HIS A 4 -19.12 3.03 1.58
CA HIS A 4 -19.53 4.31 2.15
C HIS A 4 -18.39 5.32 2.12
N ASP A 5 -17.21 4.94 2.62
CA ASP A 5 -16.06 5.84 2.70
C ASP A 5 -15.18 5.78 1.45
N LEU A 6 -15.20 4.65 0.73
CA LEU A 6 -14.44 4.39 -0.50
C LEU A 6 -15.41 4.10 -1.65
N ALA A 7 -16.18 5.10 -2.05
CA ALA A 7 -17.22 4.92 -3.06
C ALA A 7 -16.63 4.72 -4.47
N VAL A 8 -15.41 5.23 -4.71
CA VAL A 8 -14.84 5.30 -6.06
C VAL A 8 -13.42 4.75 -6.13
N ALA A 9 -12.54 5.13 -5.21
CA ALA A 9 -11.14 4.70 -5.21
C ALA A 9 -10.81 3.86 -3.97
N PHE A 10 -9.82 2.97 -4.11
CA PHE A 10 -9.24 2.14 -3.04
C PHE A 10 -10.17 1.11 -2.37
N ASN A 11 -11.43 1.00 -2.79
CA ASN A 11 -12.38 0.02 -2.25
C ASN A 11 -11.95 -1.42 -2.48
N ASP A 12 -11.34 -1.68 -3.64
CA ASP A 12 -10.72 -2.94 -4.01
C ASP A 12 -9.50 -3.27 -3.13
N VAL A 13 -8.63 -2.27 -2.89
CA VAL A 13 -7.47 -2.39 -2.01
C VAL A 13 -7.90 -2.67 -0.57
N ASP A 14 -8.81 -1.88 0.00
CA ASP A 14 -9.34 -2.08 1.36
C ASP A 14 -9.98 -3.47 1.51
N PHE A 15 -10.76 -3.91 0.51
CA PHE A 15 -11.33 -5.25 0.50
C PHE A 15 -10.25 -6.34 0.55
N CYS A 16 -9.22 -6.24 -0.29
CA CYS A 16 -8.12 -7.19 -0.30
C CYS A 16 -7.35 -7.23 1.03
N LEU A 17 -7.16 -6.08 1.67
CA LEU A 17 -6.52 -5.98 2.99
C LEU A 17 -7.39 -6.63 4.08
N ARG A 18 -8.70 -6.42 4.08
CA ARG A 18 -9.63 -7.06 5.02
C ARG A 18 -9.70 -8.58 4.84
N VAL A 19 -9.72 -9.05 3.58
CA VAL A 19 -9.65 -10.48 3.25
C VAL A 19 -8.38 -11.10 3.85
N ARG A 20 -7.24 -10.42 3.73
CA ARG A 20 -5.98 -10.86 4.36
C ARG A 20 -6.06 -10.86 5.89
N GLN A 21 -6.62 -9.81 6.50
CA GLN A 21 -6.82 -9.76 7.96
C GLN A 21 -7.71 -10.90 8.47
N ALA A 22 -8.72 -11.31 7.71
CA ALA A 22 -9.59 -12.43 8.03
C ALA A 22 -8.93 -13.81 7.83
N GLY A 23 -7.62 -13.85 7.47
CA GLY A 23 -6.86 -15.08 7.30
C GLY A 23 -6.96 -15.72 5.91
N TYR A 24 -7.63 -15.08 4.97
CA TYR A 24 -7.75 -15.56 3.60
C TYR A 24 -6.59 -15.06 2.71
N LYS A 25 -6.47 -15.66 1.53
CA LYS A 25 -5.47 -15.29 0.53
C LYS A 25 -6.14 -14.62 -0.67
N VAL A 26 -5.50 -13.56 -1.17
CA VAL A 26 -5.83 -12.95 -2.46
C VAL A 26 -4.91 -13.57 -3.51
N LEU A 27 -5.47 -14.27 -4.50
CA LEU A 27 -4.71 -15.00 -5.50
C LEU A 27 -4.94 -14.40 -6.88
N TRP A 28 -3.85 -14.18 -7.60
CA TRP A 28 -3.88 -13.87 -9.02
C TRP A 28 -3.69 -15.17 -9.82
N THR A 29 -4.37 -15.29 -10.96
CA THR A 29 -4.21 -16.41 -11.89
C THR A 29 -4.21 -15.91 -13.34
N PRO A 30 -3.27 -16.37 -14.18
CA PRO A 30 -3.25 -16.01 -15.60
C PRO A 30 -4.39 -16.69 -16.39
N HIS A 31 -5.08 -17.68 -15.82
CA HIS A 31 -6.12 -18.44 -16.50
C HIS A 31 -7.48 -17.72 -16.53
N ALA A 32 -7.66 -16.66 -15.75
CA ALA A 32 -8.85 -15.82 -15.78
C ALA A 32 -8.49 -14.48 -16.43
N VAL A 33 -9.12 -14.18 -17.57
CA VAL A 33 -8.87 -12.95 -18.33
C VAL A 33 -10.14 -12.10 -18.32
N LEU A 34 -10.02 -10.87 -17.81
CA LEU A 34 -11.08 -9.88 -17.76
C LEU A 34 -10.59 -8.58 -18.39
N TYR A 35 -11.48 -7.91 -19.13
CA TYR A 35 -11.20 -6.60 -19.71
C TYR A 35 -11.78 -5.51 -18.81
N HIS A 36 -10.93 -4.57 -18.40
CA HIS A 36 -11.34 -3.40 -17.64
C HIS A 36 -11.04 -2.14 -18.47
N HIS A 37 -12.09 -1.42 -18.85
CA HIS A 37 -11.97 -0.10 -19.48
C HIS A 37 -11.78 0.96 -18.41
N GLU A 38 -10.56 1.05 -17.91
CA GLU A 38 -10.21 1.88 -16.77
C GLU A 38 -10.67 3.34 -16.93
N SER A 39 -11.35 3.86 -15.90
CA SER A 39 -11.85 5.24 -15.83
C SER A 39 -12.76 5.68 -16.98
N ALA A 40 -13.29 4.77 -17.80
CA ALA A 40 -14.04 5.10 -19.01
C ALA A 40 -15.30 5.95 -18.76
N THR A 41 -16.06 5.64 -17.70
CA THR A 41 -17.27 6.40 -17.32
C THR A 41 -16.99 7.49 -16.29
N ARG A 42 -16.00 7.26 -15.41
CA ARG A 42 -15.63 8.17 -14.32
C ARG A 42 -14.91 9.43 -14.82
N GLY A 43 -14.09 9.29 -15.86
CA GLY A 43 -13.17 10.32 -16.30
C GLY A 43 -12.08 10.63 -15.27
N ARG A 44 -11.45 11.79 -15.40
CA ARG A 44 -10.43 12.27 -14.45
C ARG A 44 -11.09 12.91 -13.22
N ASP A 45 -10.32 12.97 -12.14
CA ASP A 45 -10.67 13.72 -10.93
C ASP A 45 -10.22 15.18 -11.10
N ASP A 46 -10.93 15.90 -11.96
CA ASP A 46 -10.58 17.25 -12.44
C ASP A 46 -11.56 18.35 -12.00
N THR A 47 -12.60 17.97 -11.26
CA THR A 47 -13.57 18.90 -10.64
C THR A 47 -13.29 19.03 -9.14
N VAL A 48 -13.67 20.16 -8.55
CA VAL A 48 -13.46 20.43 -7.11
C VAL A 48 -14.08 19.32 -6.25
N GLU A 49 -15.27 18.86 -6.62
CA GLU A 49 -16.01 17.82 -5.91
C GLU A 49 -15.31 16.47 -6.00
N LYS A 50 -14.80 16.10 -7.17
CA LYS A 50 -14.05 14.84 -7.37
C LYS A 50 -12.71 14.85 -6.64
N ILE A 51 -11.99 15.97 -6.68
CA ILE A 51 -10.73 16.14 -5.94
C ILE A 51 -11.01 16.06 -4.43
N ALA A 52 -12.04 16.75 -3.93
CA ALA A 52 -12.41 16.69 -2.54
C ALA A 52 -12.79 15.27 -2.10
N ARG A 53 -13.51 14.51 -2.94
CA ARG A 53 -13.79 13.08 -2.69
C ARG A 53 -12.50 12.25 -2.65
N ALA A 54 -11.65 12.37 -3.67
CA ALA A 54 -10.40 11.62 -3.75
C ALA A 54 -9.51 11.86 -2.52
N ASN A 55 -9.42 13.12 -2.05
CA ASN A 55 -8.69 13.46 -0.83
C ASN A 55 -9.27 12.76 0.41
N ARG A 56 -10.61 12.73 0.57
CA ARG A 56 -11.25 12.01 1.68
C ARG A 56 -10.96 10.50 1.63
N GLU A 57 -10.99 9.90 0.45
CA GLU A 57 -10.68 8.47 0.25
C GLU A 57 -9.21 8.17 0.57
N ILE A 58 -8.28 9.06 0.17
CA ILE A 58 -6.86 8.98 0.54
C ILE A 58 -6.67 9.07 2.05
N ASP A 59 -7.34 10.03 2.69
CA ASP A 59 -7.25 10.25 4.14
C ASP A 59 -7.79 9.05 4.91
N TYR A 60 -8.89 8.44 4.45
CA TYR A 60 -9.41 7.19 5.01
C TYR A 60 -8.33 6.10 4.99
N MET A 61 -7.71 5.85 3.83
CA MET A 61 -6.70 4.79 3.70
C MET A 61 -5.50 5.04 4.61
N ARG A 62 -5.02 6.29 4.69
CA ARG A 62 -3.91 6.69 5.56
C ARG A 62 -4.22 6.50 7.04
N GLN A 63 -5.46 6.78 7.45
CA GLN A 63 -5.89 6.64 8.85
C GLN A 63 -6.16 5.18 9.22
N HIS A 64 -6.71 4.39 8.31
CA HIS A 64 -7.15 3.01 8.60
C HIS A 64 -6.05 1.97 8.43
N TRP A 65 -5.09 2.22 7.52
CA TRP A 65 -4.01 1.29 7.18
C TRP A 65 -2.59 1.88 7.32
N PRO A 66 -2.28 2.69 8.35
CA PRO A 66 -1.02 3.43 8.44
C PRO A 66 0.21 2.49 8.44
N ASP A 67 0.14 1.39 9.19
CA ASP A 67 1.26 0.47 9.35
C ASP A 67 1.56 -0.29 8.05
N LEU A 68 0.53 -0.72 7.33
CA LEU A 68 0.68 -1.40 6.05
C LEU A 68 1.16 -0.47 4.94
N ILE A 69 0.68 0.78 4.91
CA ILE A 69 1.18 1.78 3.96
C ILE A 69 2.64 2.11 4.25
N ALA A 70 3.01 2.24 5.52
CA ALA A 70 4.39 2.50 5.92
C ALA A 70 5.32 1.30 5.67
N ASN A 71 4.80 0.07 5.74
CA ASN A 71 5.58 -1.17 5.69
C ASN A 71 4.90 -2.27 4.86
N ASP A 72 4.59 -1.99 3.60
CA ASP A 72 4.01 -2.99 2.70
C ASP A 72 5.00 -4.16 2.50
N PRO A 73 4.61 -5.41 2.84
CA PRO A 73 5.47 -6.59 2.65
C PRO A 73 5.89 -6.84 1.20
N ALA A 74 5.13 -6.33 0.22
CA ALA A 74 5.42 -6.47 -1.20
C ALA A 74 6.29 -5.32 -1.75
N TYR A 75 6.49 -4.24 -1.00
CA TYR A 75 7.30 -3.10 -1.42
C TYR A 75 8.70 -3.18 -0.81
N ASN A 76 9.74 -2.91 -1.61
CA ASN A 76 11.10 -2.97 -1.11
C ASN A 76 11.34 -1.85 -0.07
N PRO A 77 11.73 -2.18 1.18
CA PRO A 77 11.86 -1.19 2.25
C PRO A 77 13.01 -0.20 2.02
N ASN A 78 13.90 -0.45 1.06
CA ASN A 78 14.98 0.47 0.69
C ASN A 78 14.53 1.54 -0.32
N LEU A 79 13.30 1.49 -0.81
CA LEU A 79 12.76 2.44 -1.79
C LEU A 79 11.92 3.53 -1.12
N SER A 80 11.94 4.71 -1.73
CA SER A 80 11.16 5.87 -1.32
C SER A 80 9.65 5.58 -1.42
N LEU A 81 8.88 6.15 -0.50
CA LEU A 81 7.41 6.18 -0.55
C LEU A 81 6.86 7.46 -1.18
N ASP A 82 7.71 8.48 -1.39
CA ASP A 82 7.33 9.80 -1.88
C ASP A 82 7.44 9.92 -3.42
N ARG A 83 8.02 8.90 -4.05
CA ARG A 83 8.35 8.88 -5.48
C ARG A 83 7.90 7.56 -6.09
N PHE A 84 7.43 7.60 -7.33
CA PHE A 84 6.92 6.43 -8.06
C PHE A 84 7.94 5.79 -9.01
N ASP A 85 9.20 6.22 -8.95
CA ASP A 85 10.28 5.82 -9.87
C ASP A 85 11.28 4.85 -9.25
N CYS A 86 10.91 4.18 -8.16
CA CYS A 86 11.74 3.21 -7.45
C CYS A 86 13.11 3.76 -7.02
N GLN A 87 13.19 5.05 -6.69
CA GLN A 87 14.38 5.64 -6.09
C GLN A 87 14.65 5.10 -4.68
N LEU A 88 15.93 5.08 -4.28
CA LEU A 88 16.33 4.76 -2.92
C LEU A 88 15.73 5.76 -1.93
N ALA A 89 15.28 5.25 -0.77
CA ALA A 89 14.80 6.08 0.32
C ALA A 89 15.95 6.93 0.90
N TRP A 90 15.70 8.22 1.07
CA TRP A 90 16.58 9.12 1.81
C TRP A 90 15.77 9.99 2.79
N PRO A 91 15.99 9.87 4.12
CA PRO A 91 16.90 8.91 4.76
C PRO A 91 16.45 7.44 4.56
N PRO A 92 17.34 6.45 4.73
CA PRO A 92 16.95 5.04 4.66
C PRO A 92 15.85 4.70 5.67
N ARG A 93 14.81 3.98 5.22
CA ARG A 93 13.67 3.57 6.07
C ARG A 93 14.01 2.40 7.00
N VAL A 94 15.01 1.60 6.64
CA VAL A 94 15.47 0.45 7.43
C VAL A 94 16.95 0.58 7.77
N ALA A 95 17.35 -0.03 8.89
CA ALA A 95 18.75 -0.06 9.31
C ALA A 95 19.61 -0.81 8.29
N SER A 96 20.84 -0.32 8.06
CA SER A 96 21.80 -1.05 7.23
C SER A 96 22.19 -2.37 7.90
N LEU A 97 22.52 -3.38 7.09
CA LEU A 97 23.01 -4.67 7.59
C LEU A 97 24.22 -4.51 8.53
N ARG A 98 25.11 -3.55 8.23
CA ARG A 98 26.24 -3.20 9.11
C ARG A 98 25.76 -2.71 10.48
N ARG A 99 24.74 -1.84 10.54
CA ARG A 99 24.17 -1.36 11.80
C ARG A 99 23.49 -2.49 12.57
N LEU A 100 22.77 -3.37 11.89
CA LEU A 100 22.13 -4.54 12.50
C LEU A 100 23.19 -5.50 13.09
N ALA A 101 24.26 -5.78 12.35
CA ALA A 101 25.33 -6.67 12.81
C ALA A 101 26.07 -6.14 14.04
N LEU A 102 26.28 -4.82 14.15
CA LEU A 102 26.91 -4.20 15.32
C LEU A 102 26.05 -4.27 16.59
N ASN A 103 24.73 -4.35 16.43
CA ASN A 103 23.76 -4.36 17.53
C ASN A 103 23.26 -5.77 17.87
N ALA A 104 23.71 -6.81 17.15
CA ALA A 104 23.34 -8.19 17.44
C ALA A 104 23.95 -8.62 18.77
N PRO A 105 23.18 -9.26 19.69
CA PRO A 105 23.74 -9.79 20.92
C PRO A 105 24.85 -10.78 20.58
N ARG A 106 26.03 -10.60 21.19
CA ARG A 106 27.13 -11.57 21.04
C ARG A 106 26.63 -12.91 21.56
N ALA A 107 26.64 -13.93 20.71
CA ALA A 107 26.41 -15.30 21.14
C ALA A 107 27.41 -15.61 22.27
N ILE A 108 26.90 -15.91 23.45
CA ILE A 108 27.71 -16.37 24.57
C ILE A 108 28.16 -17.79 24.18
N ALA A 109 29.46 -17.96 23.94
CA ALA A 109 30.03 -19.28 23.75
C ALA A 109 29.94 -20.05 25.07
N THR A 110 29.11 -21.09 25.08
CA THR A 110 29.06 -22.13 26.13
C THR A 110 29.94 -23.30 25.75
#